data_AF-A0A1Y1XBS5-F1
#
_entry.id   AF-A0A1Y1XBS5-F1
#
_cell.length_a   1.000
_cell.length_b   1.000
_cell.length_c   1.000
_cell.angle_alpha   90.00
_cell.angle_beta   90.00
_cell.angle_gamma   90.00
#
_symmetry.space_group_name_H-M   'P 1'
#
loop_
_entity.id
_entity.type
_entity.pdbx_description
1 polymer ?
#
loop_
_entity_poly.entity_id
_entity_poly.type
_entity_poly.pdbx_seq_one_letter_code
_entity_poly.pdbx_strand_id
1 'polypeptide(L)'
;MKLQIKDGFKNGILPFLVMAASMGILMSIFMGFRNVNKTQVHQVAEVAGEETNPTISRLIWCIVGFILGIVLIIISEIVYIRDNKVKDDYNLTNTDNFNKDGNNDKNNSKLKLMNTWTIAVTSGIIIWQSIGECLWHYGVEVKNDEGDRSFANFSRIESIQGIPFFIILALIFFYGYGKLGFGVESCLGSFLSNWYGHICMIGTYPIALACGVKMEMSSWYRLVGIINTIFFLFIGLYLIFTKKSKPIKYLASCSLYAAIGIVIFGVILGET
;
A
#
# COMPACT_ATOMS: atom_id res chain seq x y z
N MET A 1 -33.85 -4.00 -6.52
CA MET A 1 -32.97 -3.16 -7.39
C MET A 1 -31.88 -4.07 -7.97
N LYS A 2 -31.76 -4.23 -9.30
CA LYS A 2 -30.72 -5.08 -9.90
C LYS A 2 -29.38 -4.35 -9.94
N LEU A 3 -28.39 -4.82 -9.17
CA LEU A 3 -26.98 -4.46 -9.35
C LEU A 3 -26.48 -5.07 -10.67
N GLN A 4 -25.98 -4.25 -11.59
CA GLN A 4 -25.35 -4.77 -12.80
C GLN A 4 -23.92 -5.22 -12.48
N ILE A 5 -23.63 -6.52 -12.67
CA ILE A 5 -22.30 -7.12 -12.46
C ILE A 5 -21.21 -6.32 -13.22
N LYS A 6 -21.55 -5.80 -14.40
CA LYS A 6 -20.74 -4.92 -15.25
C LYS A 6 -20.17 -3.69 -14.51
N ASP A 7 -20.93 -3.10 -13.58
CA ASP A 7 -20.48 -1.96 -12.76
C ASP A 7 -19.69 -2.40 -11.51
N GLY A 8 -19.93 -3.61 -10.98
CA GLY A 8 -19.05 -4.19 -9.95
C GLY A 8 -17.65 -4.47 -10.50
N PHE A 9 -17.59 -5.08 -11.68
CA PHE A 9 -16.34 -5.35 -12.38
C PHE A 9 -15.58 -4.06 -12.74
N LYS A 10 -16.22 -3.14 -13.49
CA LYS A 10 -15.54 -1.93 -13.98
C LYS A 10 -15.13 -0.93 -12.91
N ASN A 11 -15.84 -0.86 -11.79
CA ASN A 11 -15.56 0.13 -10.73
C ASN A 11 -14.92 -0.48 -9.47
N GLY A 12 -14.54 -1.77 -9.47
CA GLY A 12 -13.90 -2.45 -8.34
C GLY A 12 -12.80 -3.42 -8.77
N ILE A 13 -13.15 -4.44 -9.55
CA ILE A 13 -12.20 -5.47 -10.03
C ILE A 13 -11.14 -4.89 -10.99
N LEU A 14 -11.54 -4.04 -11.95
CA LEU A 14 -10.59 -3.43 -12.89
C LEU A 14 -9.55 -2.53 -12.17
N PRO A 15 -9.91 -1.61 -11.27
CA PRO A 15 -8.94 -0.90 -10.43
C PRO A 15 -8.01 -1.85 -9.65
N PHE A 16 -8.54 -2.91 -9.04
CA PHE A 16 -7.71 -3.92 -8.36
C PHE A 16 -6.66 -4.55 -9.29
N LEU A 17 -7.05 -4.95 -10.51
CA LEU A 17 -6.14 -5.53 -11.51
C LEU A 17 -5.05 -4.53 -11.93
N VAL A 18 -5.39 -3.25 -12.07
CA VAL A 18 -4.41 -2.18 -12.36
C VAL A 18 -3.42 -2.03 -11.20
N MET A 19 -3.90 -2.01 -9.95
CA MET A 19 -3.04 -1.93 -8.75
C MET A 19 -2.09 -3.13 -8.62
N ALA A 20 -2.58 -4.34 -8.89
CA ALA A 20 -1.76 -5.55 -8.90
C ALA A 20 -0.68 -5.51 -10.01
N ALA A 21 -1.03 -5.04 -11.21
CA ALA A 21 -0.07 -4.86 -12.30
C ALA A 21 1.00 -3.79 -11.97
N SER A 22 0.59 -2.63 -11.42
CA SER A 22 1.51 -1.59 -10.95
C SER A 22 2.48 -2.12 -9.89
N MET A 23 2.00 -2.89 -8.91
CA MET A 23 2.85 -3.52 -7.90
C MET A 23 3.88 -4.49 -8.53
N GLY A 24 3.43 -5.35 -9.44
CA GLY A 24 4.32 -6.30 -10.14
C GLY A 24 5.41 -5.59 -10.95
N ILE A 25 5.07 -4.51 -11.66
CA ILE A 25 6.02 -3.69 -12.41
C ILE A 25 7.02 -3.00 -11.46
N LEU A 26 6.55 -2.37 -10.38
CA LEU A 26 7.41 -1.71 -9.40
C LEU A 26 8.36 -2.68 -8.71
N MET A 27 7.88 -3.87 -8.33
CA MET A 27 8.73 -4.93 -7.76
C MET A 27 9.74 -5.47 -8.76
N SER A 28 9.38 -5.57 -10.04
CA SER A 28 10.33 -5.96 -11.10
C SER A 28 11.44 -4.92 -11.28
N ILE A 29 11.10 -3.63 -11.27
CA ILE A 29 12.06 -2.51 -11.31
C ILE A 29 12.96 -2.52 -10.07
N PHE A 30 12.38 -2.66 -8.88
CA PHE A 30 13.10 -2.71 -7.61
C PHE A 30 14.08 -3.90 -7.54
N MET A 31 13.63 -5.10 -7.92
CA MET A 31 14.49 -6.29 -7.96
C MET A 31 15.61 -6.16 -9.00
N GLY A 32 15.34 -5.51 -10.14
CA GLY A 32 16.39 -5.09 -11.07
C GLY A 32 17.42 -4.18 -10.40
N PHE A 33 16.96 -3.08 -9.80
CA PHE A 33 17.81 -2.10 -9.11
C PHE A 33 18.66 -2.73 -7.99
N ARG A 34 18.05 -3.57 -7.14
CA ARG A 34 18.71 -4.33 -6.06
C ARG A 34 19.86 -5.20 -6.58
N ASN A 35 19.74 -5.76 -7.79
CA ASN A 35 20.75 -6.63 -8.38
C ASN A 35 21.88 -5.90 -9.11
N VAL A 36 21.71 -4.62 -9.48
CA VAL A 36 22.73 -3.82 -10.20
C VAL A 36 23.98 -3.57 -9.35
N ASN A 37 23.83 -3.31 -8.05
CA ASN A 37 24.96 -2.99 -7.17
C ASN A 37 24.85 -3.71 -5.82
N LYS A 38 25.72 -4.70 -5.62
CA LYS A 38 25.82 -5.51 -4.39
C LYS A 38 26.83 -4.95 -3.37
N THR A 39 27.46 -3.81 -3.63
CA THR A 39 28.36 -3.16 -2.67
C THR A 39 27.59 -2.78 -1.41
N GLN A 40 27.99 -3.37 -0.29
CA GLN A 40 27.50 -3.05 1.04
C GLN A 40 28.05 -1.68 1.49
N VAL A 41 27.18 -0.87 2.09
CA VAL A 41 27.54 0.42 2.75
C VAL A 41 27.46 0.35 4.27
N HIS A 42 27.17 -0.84 4.81
CA HIS A 42 27.21 -1.10 6.24
C HIS A 42 27.46 -2.58 6.52
N GLN A 43 27.74 -2.91 7.79
CA GLN A 43 27.79 -4.30 8.25
C GLN A 43 26.41 -4.98 8.10
N VAL A 44 26.44 -6.28 7.84
CA VAL A 44 25.27 -7.17 7.96
C VAL A 44 25.04 -7.45 9.43
N ALA A 45 23.78 -7.40 9.86
CA ALA A 45 23.32 -7.76 11.20
C ALA A 45 22.01 -8.54 11.10
N GLU A 46 21.65 -9.30 12.14
CA GLU A 46 20.37 -10.03 12.18
C GLU A 46 19.29 -9.17 12.84
N VAL A 47 18.17 -8.96 12.14
CA VAL A 47 17.03 -8.15 12.63
C VAL A 47 15.76 -9.00 12.59
N ALA A 48 15.34 -9.47 13.76
CA ALA A 48 14.14 -10.30 13.95
C ALA A 48 14.13 -11.59 13.11
N GLY A 49 15.28 -12.27 13.01
CA GLY A 49 15.42 -13.55 12.29
C GLY A 49 15.82 -13.42 10.81
N GLU A 50 16.10 -12.21 10.31
CA GLU A 50 16.52 -11.98 8.93
C GLU A 50 17.82 -11.15 8.86
N GLU A 51 18.75 -11.54 7.99
CA GLU A 51 19.98 -10.78 7.72
C GLU A 51 19.68 -9.45 7.01
N THR A 52 20.30 -8.36 7.47
CA THR A 52 20.24 -7.10 6.76
C THR A 52 21.11 -7.09 5.51
N ASN A 53 20.68 -6.36 4.49
CA ASN A 53 21.40 -6.27 3.21
C ASN A 53 21.57 -4.79 2.77
N PRO A 54 22.33 -3.97 3.52
CA PRO A 54 22.49 -2.54 3.27
C PRO A 54 23.36 -2.24 2.03
N THR A 55 22.79 -2.38 0.83
CA THR A 55 23.50 -2.04 -0.42
C THR A 55 23.34 -0.57 -0.83
N ILE A 56 24.21 -0.09 -1.70
CA ILE A 56 24.05 1.21 -2.38
C ILE A 56 22.71 1.26 -3.14
N SER A 57 22.33 0.19 -3.84
CA SER A 57 21.08 0.14 -4.61
C SER A 57 19.82 0.34 -3.77
N ARG A 58 19.74 -0.29 -2.59
CA ARG A 58 18.60 -0.11 -1.68
C ARG A 58 18.51 1.32 -1.13
N LEU A 59 19.65 1.99 -0.91
CA LEU A 59 19.70 3.36 -0.40
C LEU A 59 19.25 4.37 -1.46
N ILE A 60 19.70 4.18 -2.71
CA ILE A 60 19.22 4.96 -3.85
C ILE A 60 17.71 4.74 -4.03
N TRP A 61 17.21 3.50 -3.96
CA TRP A 61 15.77 3.23 -4.05
C TRP A 61 14.97 3.86 -2.91
N CYS A 62 15.48 3.82 -1.67
CA CYS A 62 14.86 4.48 -0.51
C CYS A 62 14.66 5.99 -0.75
N ILE A 63 15.70 6.68 -1.24
CA ILE A 63 15.67 8.13 -1.48
C ILE A 63 14.81 8.46 -2.72
N VAL A 64 15.12 7.86 -3.87
CA VAL A 64 14.46 8.16 -5.15
C VAL A 64 13.00 7.72 -5.14
N GLY A 65 12.69 6.55 -4.57
CA GLY A 65 11.33 6.05 -4.43
C GLY A 65 10.49 6.94 -3.51
N PHE A 66 11.01 7.34 -2.34
CA PHE A 66 10.30 8.25 -1.45
C PHE A 66 9.98 9.59 -2.13
N ILE A 67 10.96 10.22 -2.79
CA ILE A 67 10.77 11.47 -3.54
C ILE A 67 9.74 11.28 -4.67
N LEU A 68 9.85 10.20 -5.45
CA LEU A 68 8.91 9.88 -6.53
C LEU A 68 7.49 9.69 -6.01
N GLY A 69 7.31 9.02 -4.87
CA GLY A 69 6.02 8.91 -4.18
C GLY A 69 5.44 10.27 -3.83
N ILE A 70 6.21 11.13 -3.14
CA ILE A 70 5.78 12.49 -2.79
C ILE A 70 5.44 13.33 -4.04
N VAL A 71 6.14 13.15 -5.16
CA VAL A 71 5.77 13.80 -6.43
C VAL A 71 4.45 13.24 -7.01
N LEU A 72 4.26 11.92 -6.99
CA LEU A 72 3.05 11.26 -7.54
C LEU A 72 1.78 11.60 -6.74
N ILE A 73 1.81 11.62 -5.40
CA ILE A 73 0.65 12.04 -4.58
C ILE A 73 0.26 13.50 -4.86
N ILE A 74 1.23 14.40 -5.04
CA ILE A 74 0.99 15.81 -5.40
C ILE A 74 0.36 15.90 -6.80
N ILE A 75 0.89 15.19 -7.79
CA ILE A 75 0.32 15.12 -9.15
C ILE A 75 -1.13 14.58 -9.10
N SER A 76 -1.39 13.56 -8.30
CA SER A 76 -2.74 12.99 -8.14
C SER A 76 -3.73 14.04 -7.64
N GLU A 77 -3.39 14.82 -6.61
CA GLU A 77 -4.28 15.88 -6.11
C GLU A 77 -4.48 17.01 -7.13
N ILE A 78 -3.42 17.45 -7.82
CA ILE A 78 -3.54 18.48 -8.87
C ILE A 78 -4.49 18.03 -9.98
N VAL A 79 -4.39 16.76 -10.42
CA VAL A 79 -5.32 16.17 -11.40
C VAL A 79 -6.74 16.10 -10.84
N TYR A 80 -6.91 15.62 -9.60
CA TYR A 80 -8.22 15.48 -8.96
C TYR A 80 -8.96 16.83 -8.81
N ILE A 81 -8.26 17.86 -8.31
CA ILE A 81 -8.80 19.21 -8.11
C ILE A 81 -9.16 19.83 -9.46
N ARG A 82 -8.27 19.73 -10.46
CA ARG A 82 -8.53 20.22 -11.83
C ARG A 82 -9.76 19.56 -12.43
N ASP A 83 -9.87 18.23 -12.32
CA ASP A 83 -10.96 17.48 -12.90
C ASP A 83 -12.29 17.63 -12.16
N ASN A 84 -12.31 18.19 -10.94
CA ASN A 84 -13.54 18.58 -10.26
C ASN A 84 -13.96 20.02 -10.58
N LYS A 85 -13.06 21.01 -10.49
CA LYS A 85 -13.36 22.41 -10.84
C LYS A 85 -14.03 22.55 -12.22
N VAL A 86 -13.48 21.86 -13.22
CA VAL A 86 -14.04 21.84 -14.58
C VAL A 86 -15.51 21.37 -14.59
N LYS A 87 -15.92 20.40 -13.75
CA LYS A 87 -17.33 19.97 -13.70
C LYS A 87 -18.23 21.07 -13.18
N ASP A 88 -17.77 21.82 -12.18
CA ASP A 88 -18.55 22.89 -11.54
C ASP A 88 -18.73 24.07 -12.53
N ASP A 89 -17.67 24.44 -13.25
CA ASP A 89 -17.71 25.44 -14.34
C ASP A 89 -18.69 25.02 -15.47
N TYR A 90 -18.68 23.75 -15.89
CA TYR A 90 -19.61 23.22 -16.90
C TYR A 90 -21.06 23.16 -16.41
N ASN A 91 -21.30 22.86 -15.12
CA ASN A 91 -22.65 22.84 -14.53
C ASN A 91 -23.26 24.25 -14.44
N LEU A 92 -22.44 25.28 -14.19
CA LEU A 92 -22.86 26.68 -14.10
C LEU A 92 -23.24 27.30 -15.45
N THR A 93 -22.88 26.67 -16.57
CA THR A 93 -22.97 27.25 -17.93
C THR A 93 -23.97 26.56 -18.86
N ASN A 94 -24.63 25.47 -18.43
CA ASN A 94 -25.37 24.57 -19.33
C ASN A 94 -26.75 24.11 -18.81
N THR A 95 -27.45 24.90 -17.99
CA THR A 95 -28.80 24.53 -17.50
C THR A 95 -29.85 24.36 -18.60
N ASP A 96 -29.67 25.02 -19.75
CA ASP A 96 -30.79 25.32 -20.65
C ASP A 96 -30.88 24.39 -21.89
N ASN A 97 -29.83 23.60 -22.20
CA ASN A 97 -29.80 22.75 -23.40
C ASN A 97 -28.96 21.46 -23.21
N PHE A 98 -29.47 20.48 -22.46
CA PHE A 98 -28.74 19.22 -22.21
C PHE A 98 -29.52 17.95 -22.60
N ASN A 99 -29.52 17.59 -23.88
CA ASN A 99 -30.17 16.36 -24.33
C ASN A 99 -29.57 15.68 -25.59
N LYS A 100 -28.24 15.48 -25.63
CA LYS A 100 -27.61 14.44 -26.48
C LYS A 100 -26.23 13.92 -26.01
N ASP A 101 -25.28 14.79 -25.66
CA ASP A 101 -23.86 14.39 -25.52
C ASP A 101 -23.47 13.71 -24.19
N GLY A 102 -24.35 13.75 -23.17
CA GLY A 102 -24.08 13.32 -21.79
C GLY A 102 -23.73 11.84 -21.55
N ASN A 103 -23.44 11.05 -22.59
CA ASN A 103 -22.82 9.72 -22.52
C ASN A 103 -21.28 9.78 -22.67
N ASN A 104 -20.73 10.72 -23.44
CA ASN A 104 -19.28 10.82 -23.65
C ASN A 104 -18.57 11.30 -22.36
N ASP A 105 -19.07 12.37 -21.72
CA ASP A 105 -18.52 12.89 -20.46
C ASP A 105 -18.61 11.89 -19.30
N LYS A 106 -19.64 11.04 -19.28
CA LYS A 106 -19.79 9.97 -18.27
C LYS A 106 -18.74 8.86 -18.41
N ASN A 107 -18.10 8.71 -19.57
CA ASN A 107 -16.95 7.84 -19.76
C ASN A 107 -15.63 8.59 -19.49
N ASN A 108 -15.49 9.81 -20.01
CA ASN A 108 -14.28 10.63 -19.82
C ASN A 108 -14.00 10.91 -18.32
N SER A 109 -15.03 11.26 -17.55
CA SER A 109 -14.97 11.45 -16.10
C SER A 109 -14.71 10.17 -15.28
N LYS A 110 -14.90 8.97 -15.85
CA LYS A 110 -14.49 7.70 -15.20
C LYS A 110 -13.01 7.43 -15.40
N LEU A 111 -12.51 7.60 -16.63
CA LEU A 111 -11.10 7.41 -16.97
C LEU A 111 -10.21 8.34 -16.12
N LYS A 112 -10.59 9.62 -16.03
CA LYS A 112 -9.95 10.62 -15.18
C LYS A 112 -9.78 10.18 -13.72
N LEU A 113 -10.89 9.82 -13.04
CA LEU A 113 -10.84 9.40 -11.64
C LEU A 113 -10.04 8.10 -11.42
N MET A 114 -10.07 7.17 -12.39
CA MET A 114 -9.28 5.94 -12.34
C MET A 114 -7.78 6.24 -12.48
N ASN A 115 -7.39 7.18 -13.34
CA ASN A 115 -6.01 7.61 -13.50
C ASN A 115 -5.49 8.30 -12.22
N THR A 116 -6.26 9.22 -11.63
CA THR A 116 -5.98 9.82 -10.31
C THR A 116 -5.73 8.73 -9.26
N TRP A 117 -6.67 7.80 -9.10
CA TRP A 117 -6.56 6.73 -8.10
C TRP A 117 -5.33 5.85 -8.34
N THR A 118 -5.03 5.50 -9.60
CA THR A 118 -3.86 4.68 -9.96
C THR A 118 -2.56 5.38 -9.58
N ILE A 119 -2.43 6.68 -9.85
CA ILE A 119 -1.24 7.49 -9.49
C ILE A 119 -1.06 7.52 -7.96
N ALA A 120 -2.12 7.80 -7.22
CA ALA A 120 -2.09 7.82 -5.75
C ALA A 120 -1.77 6.46 -5.12
N VAL A 121 -2.38 5.39 -5.63
CA VAL A 121 -2.12 4.04 -5.15
C VAL A 121 -0.69 3.60 -5.43
N THR A 122 -0.19 3.90 -6.64
CA THR A 122 1.21 3.67 -7.05
C THR A 122 2.17 4.44 -6.12
N SER A 123 1.87 5.70 -5.79
CA SER A 123 2.61 6.48 -4.79
C SER A 123 2.71 5.75 -3.44
N GLY A 124 1.57 5.33 -2.86
CA GLY A 124 1.57 4.68 -1.55
C GLY A 124 2.30 3.33 -1.52
N ILE A 125 2.30 2.61 -2.65
CA ILE A 125 3.12 1.40 -2.84
C ILE A 125 4.61 1.76 -2.85
N ILE A 126 5.05 2.75 -3.63
CA ILE A 126 6.48 3.14 -3.71
C ILE A 126 6.99 3.67 -2.36
N ILE A 127 6.19 4.49 -1.66
CA ILE A 127 6.54 4.99 -0.32
C ILE A 127 6.68 3.81 0.66
N TRP A 128 5.81 2.80 0.57
CA TRP A 128 5.94 1.57 1.36
C TRP A 128 7.20 0.76 0.98
N GLN A 129 7.52 0.57 -0.30
CA GLN A 129 8.77 -0.11 -0.71
C GLN A 129 10.02 0.65 -0.23
N SER A 130 9.97 1.98 -0.22
CA SER A 130 11.10 2.83 0.19
C SER A 130 11.33 2.81 1.70
N ILE A 131 10.26 2.79 2.50
CA ILE A 131 10.35 2.81 3.97
C ILE A 131 10.34 1.40 4.56
N GLY A 132 9.28 0.61 4.28
CA GLY A 132 9.04 -0.71 4.87
C GLY A 132 10.07 -1.76 4.48
N GLU A 133 10.36 -1.90 3.18
CA GLU A 133 11.28 -2.94 2.65
C GLU A 133 12.75 -2.51 2.66
N CYS A 134 13.08 -1.22 2.61
CA CYS A 134 14.48 -0.76 2.52
C CYS A 134 15.09 -0.23 3.82
N LEU A 135 14.35 0.48 4.68
CA LEU A 135 14.98 1.29 5.75
C LEU A 135 15.63 0.44 6.86
N TRP A 136 15.00 -0.68 7.25
CA TRP A 136 15.45 -1.54 8.36
C TRP A 136 16.77 -2.28 8.10
N HIS A 137 17.19 -2.38 6.83
CA HIS A 137 18.50 -2.94 6.46
C HIS A 137 19.66 -2.05 6.93
N TYR A 138 19.41 -0.78 7.23
CA TYR A 138 20.41 0.18 7.70
C TYR A 138 20.35 0.36 9.23
N GLY A 139 21.40 0.95 9.78
CA GLY A 139 21.55 1.22 11.20
C GLY A 139 22.78 2.09 11.46
N VAL A 140 23.13 2.23 12.73
CA VAL A 140 24.31 2.96 13.20
C VAL A 140 25.10 2.13 14.20
N GLU A 141 26.43 2.21 14.12
CA GLU A 141 27.34 1.65 15.12
C GLU A 141 27.27 2.51 16.39
N VAL A 142 26.79 1.93 17.50
CA VAL A 142 26.62 2.61 18.79
C VAL A 142 27.63 2.05 19.77
N LYS A 143 28.53 2.92 20.25
CA LYS A 143 29.48 2.60 21.30
C LYS A 143 28.81 2.75 22.68
N ASN A 144 28.94 1.77 23.56
CA ASN A 144 28.47 1.89 24.95
C ASN A 144 29.51 2.63 25.83
N ASP A 145 29.14 2.95 27.07
CA ASP A 145 30.03 3.64 28.02
C ASP A 145 31.23 2.77 28.45
N GLU A 146 31.10 1.44 28.38
CA GLU A 146 32.16 0.47 28.76
C GLU A 146 33.25 0.34 27.68
N GLY A 147 32.93 0.68 26.43
CA GLY A 147 33.87 0.73 25.31
C GLY A 147 33.49 -0.13 24.10
N ASP A 148 32.58 -1.08 24.29
CA ASP A 148 32.09 -2.00 23.27
C ASP A 148 31.34 -1.29 22.15
N ARG A 149 31.24 -1.98 21.02
CA ARG A 149 30.45 -1.52 19.87
C ARG A 149 29.30 -2.47 19.63
N SER A 150 28.11 -1.89 19.63
CA SER A 150 26.84 -2.55 19.31
C SER A 150 26.29 -1.97 17.99
N PHE A 151 25.41 -2.69 17.30
CA PHE A 151 24.77 -2.19 16.10
C PHE A 151 23.29 -1.92 16.34
N ALA A 152 22.86 -0.68 16.09
CA ALA A 152 21.48 -0.25 16.26
C ALA A 152 20.84 -0.03 14.88
N ASN A 153 20.11 -1.04 14.40
CA ASN A 153 19.30 -0.94 13.19
C ASN A 153 18.15 0.07 13.33
N PHE A 154 17.73 0.67 12.21
CA PHE A 154 16.45 1.35 12.17
C PHE A 154 15.32 0.35 12.41
N SER A 155 14.34 0.76 13.21
CA SER A 155 13.22 -0.10 13.60
C SER A 155 12.52 -0.70 12.37
N ARG A 156 12.46 -2.03 12.28
CA ARG A 156 11.68 -2.71 11.24
C ARG A 156 10.21 -2.46 11.51
N ILE A 157 9.63 -1.48 10.81
CA ILE A 157 8.24 -1.02 11.04
C ILE A 157 7.20 -2.14 10.86
N GLU A 158 7.56 -3.20 10.15
CA GLU A 158 6.74 -4.39 9.92
C GLU A 158 6.71 -5.36 11.11
N SER A 159 7.65 -5.22 12.03
CA SER A 159 7.73 -5.97 13.27
C SER A 159 6.84 -5.39 14.38
N ILE A 160 6.82 -6.05 15.54
CA ILE A 160 6.16 -5.58 16.77
C ILE A 160 6.52 -4.12 17.15
N GLN A 161 7.74 -3.65 16.80
CA GLN A 161 8.19 -2.27 17.06
C GLN A 161 7.37 -1.20 16.31
N GLY A 162 6.80 -1.54 15.14
CA GLY A 162 6.06 -0.59 14.32
C GLY A 162 4.57 -0.52 14.62
N ILE A 163 4.02 -1.46 15.42
CA ILE A 163 2.59 -1.50 15.77
C ILE A 163 2.09 -0.15 16.35
N PRO A 164 2.79 0.54 17.27
CA PRO A 164 2.36 1.86 17.75
C PRO A 164 2.27 2.91 16.63
N PHE A 165 3.24 2.94 15.73
CA PHE A 165 3.27 3.87 14.59
C PHE A 165 2.15 3.56 13.58
N PHE A 166 1.86 2.28 13.33
CA PHE A 166 0.73 1.85 12.51
C PHE A 166 -0.61 2.29 13.11
N ILE A 167 -0.81 2.10 14.43
CA ILE A 167 -2.02 2.56 15.13
C ILE A 167 -2.17 4.08 15.01
N ILE A 168 -1.10 4.85 15.23
CA ILE A 168 -1.13 6.31 15.07
C ILE A 168 -1.49 6.71 13.63
N LEU A 169 -0.86 6.11 12.62
CA LEU A 169 -1.14 6.45 11.21
C LEU A 169 -2.56 6.02 10.78
N ALA A 170 -3.06 4.88 11.26
CA ALA A 170 -4.42 4.43 11.02
C ALA A 170 -5.45 5.36 11.68
N LEU A 171 -5.21 5.82 12.92
CA LEU A 171 -6.06 6.80 13.60
C LEU A 171 -6.07 8.15 12.87
N ILE A 172 -4.91 8.63 12.38
CA ILE A 172 -4.81 9.85 11.55
C ILE A 172 -5.60 9.66 10.25
N PHE A 173 -5.47 8.52 9.59
CA PHE A 173 -6.23 8.20 8.36
C PHE A 173 -7.74 8.20 8.62
N PHE A 174 -8.23 7.51 9.65
CA PHE A 174 -9.66 7.48 9.98
C PHE A 174 -10.20 8.84 10.45
N TYR A 175 -9.41 9.64 11.17
CA TYR A 175 -9.77 11.01 11.56
C TYR A 175 -9.82 11.98 10.37
N GLY A 176 -8.92 11.79 9.39
CA GLY A 176 -8.86 12.56 8.14
C GLY A 176 -9.83 12.09 7.06
N TYR A 177 -10.43 10.90 7.19
CA TYR A 177 -11.29 10.32 6.17
C TYR A 177 -12.52 11.20 5.84
N GLY A 178 -12.73 11.45 4.55
CA GLY A 178 -13.71 12.40 4.01
C GLY A 178 -13.30 13.87 4.09
N LYS A 179 -12.12 14.19 4.66
CA LYS A 179 -11.57 15.55 4.79
C LYS A 179 -10.25 15.73 4.02
N LEU A 180 -9.51 14.65 3.82
CA LEU A 180 -8.28 14.61 3.03
C LEU A 180 -8.59 14.65 1.53
N GLY A 181 -7.59 14.98 0.72
CA GLY A 181 -7.68 14.84 -0.74
C GLY A 181 -7.82 13.37 -1.14
N PHE A 182 -8.57 13.09 -2.21
CA PHE A 182 -8.88 11.72 -2.62
C PHE A 182 -7.64 10.90 -3.03
N GLY A 183 -6.61 11.56 -3.58
CA GLY A 183 -5.31 10.96 -3.82
C GLY A 183 -4.54 10.71 -2.53
N VAL A 184 -4.59 11.62 -1.56
CA VAL A 184 -4.00 11.42 -0.23
C VAL A 184 -4.64 10.21 0.49
N GLU A 185 -5.96 10.12 0.48
CA GLU A 185 -6.68 8.95 1.04
C GLU A 185 -6.31 7.65 0.32
N SER A 186 -6.22 7.66 -1.01
CA SER A 186 -5.88 6.48 -1.80
C SER A 186 -4.43 6.03 -1.59
N CYS A 187 -3.51 6.97 -1.41
CA CYS A 187 -2.10 6.74 -1.12
C CYS A 187 -1.89 6.21 0.31
N LEU A 188 -2.49 6.83 1.32
CA LEU A 188 -2.45 6.33 2.70
C LEU A 188 -3.14 4.97 2.81
N GLY A 189 -4.24 4.77 2.08
CA GLY A 189 -4.95 3.50 2.00
C GLY A 189 -4.10 2.37 1.42
N SER A 190 -3.36 2.58 0.33
CA SER A 190 -2.46 1.55 -0.21
C SER A 190 -1.22 1.33 0.67
N PHE A 191 -0.63 2.38 1.25
CA PHE A 191 0.48 2.27 2.20
C PHE A 191 0.10 1.43 3.43
N LEU A 192 -1.00 1.78 4.11
CA LEU A 192 -1.52 1.04 5.27
C LEU A 192 -1.93 -0.39 4.90
N SER A 193 -2.45 -0.63 3.68
CA SER A 193 -2.85 -1.97 3.24
C SER A 193 -1.66 -2.94 3.11
N ASN A 194 -0.52 -2.48 2.56
CA ASN A 194 0.69 -3.31 2.49
C ASN A 194 1.28 -3.51 3.90
N TRP A 195 1.40 -2.43 4.67
CA TRP A 195 1.99 -2.46 6.02
C TRP A 195 1.20 -3.34 6.99
N TYR A 196 -0.13 -3.31 6.95
CA TYR A 196 -0.98 -4.17 7.79
C TYR A 196 -0.74 -5.66 7.54
N GLY A 197 -0.62 -6.09 6.27
CA GLY A 197 -0.33 -7.49 5.95
C GLY A 197 0.97 -7.96 6.59
N HIS A 198 2.02 -7.14 6.48
CA HIS A 198 3.33 -7.42 7.08
C HIS A 198 3.28 -7.44 8.61
N ILE A 199 2.60 -6.48 9.26
CA ILE A 199 2.36 -6.50 10.72
C ILE A 199 1.60 -7.76 11.15
N CYS A 200 0.60 -8.19 10.40
CA CYS A 200 -0.15 -9.40 10.74
C CYS A 200 0.75 -10.64 10.72
N MET A 201 1.60 -10.81 9.71
CA MET A 201 2.44 -12.00 9.60
C MET A 201 3.69 -11.90 10.50
N ILE A 202 4.54 -10.90 10.27
CA ILE A 202 5.83 -10.71 10.96
C ILE A 202 5.59 -10.21 12.40
N GLY A 203 4.78 -9.14 12.56
CA GLY A 203 4.61 -8.44 13.83
C GLY A 203 3.88 -9.22 14.92
N THR A 204 2.99 -10.17 14.57
CA THR A 204 2.26 -10.98 15.56
C THR A 204 2.97 -12.27 15.97
N TYR A 205 3.91 -12.79 15.17
CA TYR A 205 4.57 -14.08 15.45
C TYR A 205 5.28 -14.12 16.83
N PRO A 206 6.03 -13.10 17.26
CA PRO A 206 6.61 -13.05 18.61
C PRO A 206 5.55 -13.09 19.72
N ILE A 207 4.37 -12.52 19.48
CA ILE A 207 3.25 -12.52 20.43
C ILE A 207 2.64 -13.92 20.52
N ALA A 208 2.48 -14.60 19.38
CA ALA A 208 2.01 -16.00 19.34
C ALA A 208 2.95 -16.95 20.11
N LEU A 209 4.27 -16.80 19.90
CA LEU A 209 5.27 -17.55 20.66
C LEU A 209 5.19 -17.26 22.17
N ALA A 210 5.03 -15.99 22.57
CA ALA A 210 4.83 -15.60 23.98
C ALA A 210 3.53 -16.15 24.58
N CYS A 211 2.48 -16.35 23.77
CA CYS A 211 1.26 -17.06 24.14
C CYS A 211 1.37 -18.60 24.11
N GLY A 212 2.57 -19.15 23.86
CA GLY A 212 2.82 -20.59 23.87
C GLY A 212 2.41 -21.34 22.59
N VAL A 213 2.16 -20.64 21.48
CA VAL A 213 1.82 -21.25 20.19
C VAL A 213 3.05 -21.96 19.61
N LYS A 214 3.04 -23.29 19.63
CA LYS A 214 4.10 -24.14 19.07
C LYS A 214 3.92 -24.36 17.55
N MET A 215 3.99 -23.27 16.79
CA MET A 215 3.98 -23.29 15.32
C MET A 215 5.27 -22.69 14.77
N GLU A 216 5.74 -23.22 13.65
CA GLU A 216 6.83 -22.60 12.88
C GLU A 216 6.36 -21.27 12.25
N MET A 217 7.31 -20.37 12.01
CA MET A 217 7.11 -19.04 11.42
C MET A 217 6.41 -19.11 10.04
N SER A 218 6.85 -20.05 9.20
CA SER A 218 6.22 -20.41 7.91
C SER A 218 4.75 -20.81 8.07
N SER A 219 4.46 -21.69 9.02
CA SER A 219 3.09 -22.15 9.33
C SER A 219 2.22 -21.03 9.92
N TRP A 220 2.79 -20.14 10.71
CA TRP A 220 2.10 -18.95 11.23
C TRP A 220 1.76 -17.96 10.11
N TYR A 221 2.70 -17.69 9.20
CA TYR A 221 2.48 -16.80 8.04
C TYR A 221 1.36 -17.32 7.14
N ARG A 222 1.29 -18.64 6.90
CA ARG A 222 0.19 -19.29 6.16
C ARG A 222 -1.14 -19.11 6.87
N LEU A 223 -1.21 -19.44 8.16
CA LEU A 223 -2.44 -19.37 8.96
C LEU A 223 -3.00 -17.93 9.02
N VAL A 224 -2.16 -16.97 9.42
CA VAL A 224 -2.55 -15.57 9.54
C VAL A 224 -2.81 -14.94 8.17
N GLY A 225 -2.08 -15.39 7.14
CA GLY A 225 -2.34 -15.02 5.75
C GLY A 225 -3.76 -15.41 5.33
N ILE A 226 -4.12 -16.68 5.43
CA ILE A 226 -5.46 -17.20 5.08
C ILE A 226 -6.57 -16.45 5.83
N ILE A 227 -6.42 -16.23 7.14
CA ILE A 227 -7.41 -15.51 7.96
C ILE A 227 -7.62 -14.08 7.44
N ASN A 228 -6.54 -13.34 7.18
CA ASN A 228 -6.63 -11.95 6.73
C ASN A 228 -7.09 -11.83 5.27
N THR A 229 -6.71 -12.77 4.39
CA THR A 229 -7.28 -12.90 3.05
C THR A 229 -8.80 -13.03 3.11
N ILE A 230 -9.33 -13.96 3.92
CA ILE A 230 -10.77 -14.18 4.04
C ILE A 230 -11.47 -12.92 4.53
N PHE A 231 -10.94 -12.28 5.57
CA PHE A 231 -11.47 -11.04 6.15
C PHE A 231 -11.53 -9.89 5.11
N PHE A 232 -10.42 -9.59 4.44
CA PHE A 232 -10.38 -8.51 3.44
C PHE A 232 -11.15 -8.83 2.16
N LEU A 233 -11.20 -10.10 1.75
CA LEU A 233 -12.01 -10.53 0.60
C LEU A 233 -13.50 -10.27 0.87
N PHE A 234 -14.01 -10.65 2.05
CA PHE A 234 -15.39 -10.34 2.43
C PHE A 234 -15.65 -8.83 2.52
N ILE A 235 -14.75 -8.03 3.11
CA ILE A 235 -14.90 -6.57 3.18
C ILE A 235 -14.90 -5.93 1.78
N GLY A 236 -13.94 -6.29 0.93
CA GLY A 236 -13.82 -5.76 -0.43
C GLY A 236 -15.05 -6.08 -1.29
N LEU A 237 -15.50 -7.35 -1.29
CA LEU A 237 -16.72 -7.75 -1.99
C LEU A 237 -17.96 -7.04 -1.42
N TYR A 238 -18.12 -6.99 -0.10
CA TYR A 238 -19.23 -6.30 0.56
C TYR A 238 -19.32 -4.81 0.16
N LEU A 239 -18.20 -4.10 0.17
CA LEU A 239 -18.15 -2.69 -0.22
C LEU A 239 -18.43 -2.49 -1.72
N ILE A 240 -17.89 -3.34 -2.60
CA ILE A 240 -18.14 -3.29 -4.06
C ILE A 240 -19.61 -3.51 -4.39
N PHE A 241 -20.30 -4.42 -3.70
CA PHE A 241 -21.71 -4.73 -3.97
C PHE A 241 -22.70 -3.80 -3.25
N THR A 242 -22.43 -3.36 -2.01
CA THR A 242 -23.42 -2.59 -1.22
C THR A 242 -23.31 -1.06 -1.37
N LYS A 243 -22.10 -0.51 -1.59
CA LYS A 243 -21.89 0.95 -1.58
C LYS A 243 -22.05 1.55 -2.98
N LYS A 244 -22.63 2.75 -3.07
CA LYS A 244 -22.96 3.40 -4.36
C LYS A 244 -21.90 4.40 -4.87
N SER A 245 -21.13 5.02 -3.98
CA SER A 245 -20.13 6.03 -4.36
C SER A 245 -18.86 5.39 -4.96
N LYS A 246 -18.31 6.00 -6.01
CA LYS A 246 -17.10 5.50 -6.69
C LYS A 246 -15.87 5.41 -5.77
N PRO A 247 -15.55 6.42 -4.92
CA PRO A 247 -14.38 6.36 -4.04
C PRO A 247 -14.38 5.15 -3.11
N ILE A 248 -15.53 4.79 -2.52
CA ILE A 248 -15.64 3.63 -1.64
C ILE A 248 -15.41 2.31 -2.40
N LYS A 249 -15.78 2.22 -3.69
CA LYS A 249 -15.47 1.05 -4.51
C LYS A 249 -13.99 0.94 -4.87
N TYR A 250 -13.31 2.07 -5.07
CA TYR A 250 -11.87 2.10 -5.31
C TYR A 250 -11.06 1.80 -4.03
N LEU A 251 -11.54 2.24 -2.86
CA LEU A 251 -10.98 1.81 -1.56
C LEU A 251 -11.22 0.31 -1.30
N ALA A 252 -12.36 -0.23 -1.73
CA ALA A 252 -12.62 -1.67 -1.69
C ALA A 252 -11.69 -2.47 -2.62
N SER A 253 -11.22 -1.87 -3.73
CA SER A 253 -10.14 -2.45 -4.55
C SER A 253 -8.83 -2.56 -3.78
N CYS A 254 -8.50 -1.61 -2.90
CA CYS A 254 -7.35 -1.71 -1.99
C CYS A 254 -7.52 -2.88 -0.99
N SER A 255 -8.74 -3.13 -0.48
CA SER A 255 -9.02 -4.31 0.34
C SER A 255 -8.86 -5.62 -0.43
N LEU A 256 -9.36 -5.71 -1.67
CA LEU A 256 -9.14 -6.90 -2.51
C LEU A 256 -7.65 -7.11 -2.85
N TYR A 257 -6.90 -6.03 -3.08
CA TYR A 257 -5.45 -6.09 -3.24
C TYR A 257 -4.77 -6.61 -1.96
N ALA A 258 -5.14 -6.09 -0.79
CA ALA A 258 -4.59 -6.54 0.49
C ALA A 258 -4.84 -8.05 0.67
N ALA A 259 -6.07 -8.50 0.42
CA ALA A 259 -6.44 -9.92 0.50
C ALA A 259 -5.53 -10.81 -0.36
N ILE A 260 -5.24 -10.40 -1.60
CA ILE A 260 -4.47 -11.19 -2.58
C ILE A 260 -2.96 -11.07 -2.36
N GLY A 261 -2.43 -9.89 -2.00
CA GLY A 261 -1.03 -9.74 -1.59
C GLY A 261 -0.71 -10.59 -0.36
N ILE A 262 -1.65 -10.68 0.58
CA ILE A 262 -1.55 -11.53 1.77
C ILE A 262 -1.62 -13.04 1.43
N VAL A 263 -2.39 -13.47 0.40
CA VAL A 263 -2.27 -14.87 -0.12
C VAL A 263 -0.88 -15.11 -0.66
N ILE A 264 -0.41 -14.23 -1.54
CA ILE A 264 0.86 -14.44 -2.25
C ILE A 264 2.02 -14.50 -1.25
N PHE A 265 2.08 -13.57 -0.30
CA PHE A 265 3.11 -13.60 0.74
C PHE A 265 2.92 -14.79 1.70
N GLY A 266 1.77 -14.89 2.37
CA GLY A 266 1.57 -15.86 3.46
C GLY A 266 1.51 -17.32 3.00
N VAL A 267 0.95 -17.58 1.81
CA VAL A 267 0.69 -18.95 1.31
C VAL A 267 1.69 -19.40 0.24
N ILE A 268 2.15 -18.51 -0.64
CA ILE A 268 3.05 -18.89 -1.75
C ILE A 268 4.52 -18.61 -1.41
N LEU A 269 4.83 -17.49 -0.76
CA LEU A 269 6.19 -17.16 -0.32
C LEU A 269 6.50 -17.71 1.09
N GLY A 270 5.49 -18.03 1.90
CA GLY A 270 5.62 -18.78 3.16
C GLY A 270 6.07 -20.25 3.00
N GLU A 271 6.63 -20.61 1.85
CA GLU A 271 7.25 -21.91 1.52
C GLU A 271 8.77 -21.80 1.30
N THR A 272 9.34 -20.59 1.24
CA THR A 272 10.75 -20.31 0.91
C THR A 272 11.49 -19.62 2.05
#